data_AF-A0A5C7B2U2-F1
#
_entry.id   AF-A0A5C7B2U2-F1
#
_cell.length_a   1.000
_cell.length_b   1.000
_cell.length_c   1.000
_cell.angle_alpha   90.00
_cell.angle_beta   90.00
_cell.angle_gamma   90.00
#
_symmetry.space_group_name_H-M   'P 1'
#
loop_
_entity.id
_entity.type
_entity.pdbx_description
1 polymer ?
#
loop_
_entity_poly.entity_id
_entity_poly.type
_entity_poly.pdbx_seq_one_letter_code
_entity_poly.pdbx_strand_id
1 'polypeptide(L)'
;MNYKLQNTPNYDLETLKKDVDSGAKFVLFNYRIGLGLFSLLRFSPAIFVRREKDIQKFKKKYNVLNVILGPWFIFKGPFLTYNAYKVNKSGGIDVTKDVLANLTEEQLKNKEVNIKIIHNIFQKVNKLDKKSITKAIRKTNLNLVPIKNTYVALFINVDEYKKPYYVIGIELYKQIEIDKKHIKTNLNQYFYKHVEFKIFNINEDIDYANKLIEQGDSI
;
A
#
# COMPACT_ATOMS: atom_id res chain seq x y z
N MET A 1 2.06 14.30 -1.99
CA MET A 1 3.33 14.10 -1.24
C MET A 1 4.51 14.38 -2.17
N ASN A 2 5.54 15.11 -1.72
CA ASN A 2 6.71 15.44 -2.55
C ASN A 2 7.85 14.44 -2.30
N TYR A 3 8.35 13.84 -3.37
CA TYR A 3 9.54 13.00 -3.33
C TYR A 3 10.64 13.57 -4.22
N LYS A 4 11.86 13.60 -3.71
CA LYS A 4 13.05 13.73 -4.55
C LYS A 4 13.29 12.41 -5.27
N LEU A 5 13.72 12.48 -6.52
CA LEU A 5 14.14 11.33 -7.31
C LEU A 5 15.66 11.18 -7.19
N GLN A 6 16.12 9.96 -6.99
CA GLN A 6 17.54 9.65 -6.93
C GLN A 6 17.88 8.51 -7.88
N ASN A 7 19.11 8.51 -8.41
CA ASN A 7 19.62 7.48 -9.31
C ASN A 7 18.82 7.38 -10.63
N THR A 8 18.06 8.42 -10.96
CA THR A 8 17.40 8.55 -12.26
C THR A 8 18.43 8.93 -13.32
N PRO A 9 18.37 8.31 -14.51
CA PRO A 9 19.16 8.75 -15.65
C PRO A 9 18.68 10.13 -16.14
N ASN A 10 19.52 10.86 -16.85
CA ASN A 10 19.13 12.11 -17.53
C ASN A 10 18.46 11.82 -18.90
N TYR A 11 17.51 10.90 -18.95
CA TYR A 11 16.76 10.57 -20.17
C TYR A 11 15.35 11.19 -20.12
N ASP A 12 14.67 11.21 -21.27
CA ASP A 12 13.24 11.53 -21.37
C ASP A 12 12.37 10.49 -20.64
N LEU A 13 11.12 10.86 -20.42
CA LEU A 13 10.13 10.07 -19.69
C LEU A 13 9.76 8.77 -20.44
N GLU A 14 9.81 8.74 -21.77
CA GLU A 14 9.51 7.52 -22.53
C GLU A 14 10.59 6.45 -22.31
N THR A 15 11.85 6.84 -22.34
CA THR A 15 12.98 5.95 -22.06
C THR A 15 12.92 5.43 -20.63
N LEU A 16 12.56 6.28 -19.67
CA LEU A 16 12.34 5.87 -18.28
C LEU A 16 11.22 4.83 -18.17
N LYS A 17 10.10 5.01 -18.88
CA LYS A 17 9.00 4.05 -18.91
C LYS A 17 9.45 2.70 -19.49
N LYS A 18 10.20 2.69 -20.59
CA LYS A 18 10.77 1.46 -21.17
C LYS A 18 11.69 0.70 -20.20
N ASP A 19 12.50 1.42 -19.43
CA ASP A 19 13.32 0.80 -18.38
C ASP A 19 12.44 0.14 -17.29
N VAL A 20 11.35 0.81 -16.89
CA VAL A 20 10.40 0.25 -15.92
C VAL A 20 9.70 -0.97 -16.47
N ASP A 21 9.28 -0.94 -17.73
CA ASP A 21 8.67 -2.10 -18.42
C ASP A 21 9.67 -3.27 -18.51
N SER A 22 10.97 -2.98 -18.54
CA SER A 22 12.06 -3.97 -18.48
C SER A 22 12.40 -4.45 -17.06
N GLY A 23 11.65 -4.01 -16.04
CA GLY A 23 11.78 -4.44 -14.64
C GLY A 23 12.49 -3.46 -13.71
N ALA A 24 12.82 -2.24 -14.16
CA ALA A 24 13.29 -1.19 -13.27
C ALA A 24 12.15 -0.67 -12.37
N LYS A 25 12.49 -0.15 -11.19
CA LYS A 25 11.48 0.33 -10.21
C LYS A 25 11.96 1.51 -9.39
N PHE A 26 11.02 2.30 -8.89
CA PHE A 26 11.25 3.31 -7.86
C PHE A 26 10.96 2.73 -6.48
N VAL A 27 11.94 2.84 -5.59
CA VAL A 27 11.87 2.26 -4.24
C VAL A 27 12.17 3.31 -3.18
N LEU A 28 11.36 3.32 -2.13
CA LEU A 28 11.63 4.06 -0.90
C LEU A 28 12.17 3.12 0.19
N PHE A 29 13.12 3.62 0.95
CA PHE A 29 13.64 2.97 2.13
C PHE A 29 13.30 3.79 3.37
N ASN A 30 12.91 3.09 4.44
CA ASN A 30 12.56 3.71 5.70
C ASN A 30 13.79 3.89 6.56
N TYR A 31 13.91 5.01 7.24
CA TYR A 31 14.87 5.18 8.31
C TYR A 31 14.28 5.96 9.48
N ARG A 32 14.70 5.63 10.70
CA ARG A 32 14.27 6.32 11.91
C ARG A 32 15.36 7.18 12.49
N ILE A 33 14.93 8.29 13.08
CA ILE A 33 15.76 9.18 13.89
C ILE A 33 15.10 9.28 15.27
N GLY A 34 15.73 8.68 16.27
CA GLY A 34 15.41 8.88 17.68
C GLY A 34 16.07 10.15 18.18
N LEU A 35 15.31 11.00 18.88
CA LEU A 35 15.75 12.26 19.46
C LEU A 35 15.47 12.26 20.98
N GLY A 36 15.78 11.16 21.66
CA GLY A 36 15.46 10.96 23.08
C GLY A 36 13.98 10.67 23.32
N LEU A 37 13.17 11.73 23.44
CA LEU A 37 11.73 11.65 23.73
C LEU A 37 10.85 11.50 22.49
N PHE A 38 11.41 11.68 21.29
CA PHE A 38 10.67 11.57 20.03
C PHE A 38 11.33 10.57 19.08
N SER A 39 10.53 9.98 18.19
CA SER A 39 11.00 9.12 17.10
C SER A 39 10.35 9.57 15.80
N LEU A 40 11.17 9.99 14.84
CA LEU A 40 10.73 10.39 13.51
C LEU A 40 10.94 9.24 12.54
N LEU A 41 9.87 8.81 11.85
CA LEU A 41 9.97 7.97 10.67
C LEU A 41 10.21 8.87 9.45
N ARG A 42 11.27 8.55 8.69
CA ARG A 42 11.62 9.25 7.45
C ARG A 42 11.71 8.24 6.31
N PHE A 43 11.48 8.74 5.10
CA PHE A 43 11.64 8.01 3.86
C PHE A 43 12.85 8.55 3.12
N SER A 44 13.57 7.67 2.43
CA SER A 44 14.55 8.08 1.43
C SER A 44 13.89 8.88 0.29
N PRO A 45 14.67 9.54 -0.58
CA PRO A 45 14.22 9.85 -1.94
C PRO A 45 13.66 8.60 -2.63
N ALA A 46 12.80 8.78 -3.64
CA ALA A 46 12.39 7.70 -4.52
C ALA A 46 13.59 7.30 -5.39
N ILE A 47 14.17 6.14 -5.09
CA ILE A 47 15.40 5.69 -5.72
C ILE A 47 15.04 4.83 -6.92
N PHE A 48 15.46 5.26 -8.10
CA PHE A 48 15.34 4.46 -9.31
C PHE A 48 16.35 3.32 -9.29
N VAL A 49 15.89 2.09 -9.47
CA VAL A 49 16.71 0.89 -9.40
C VAL A 49 16.46 0.04 -10.64
N ARG A 50 17.51 -0.11 -11.47
CA ARG A 50 17.49 -0.97 -12.67
C ARG A 50 17.84 -2.43 -12.39
N ARG A 51 18.64 -2.69 -11.35
CA ARG A 51 19.18 -4.03 -11.07
C ARG A 51 19.05 -4.35 -9.60
N GLU A 52 18.78 -5.61 -9.29
CA GLU A 52 18.63 -6.09 -7.91
C GLU A 52 19.86 -5.76 -7.03
N LYS A 53 21.07 -5.78 -7.59
CA LYS A 53 22.29 -5.41 -6.85
C LYS A 53 22.27 -3.98 -6.32
N ASP A 54 21.63 -3.06 -7.03
CA ASP A 54 21.54 -1.66 -6.63
C ASP A 54 20.57 -1.53 -5.43
N ILE A 55 19.51 -2.36 -5.35
CA ILE A 55 18.61 -2.45 -4.18
C ILE A 55 19.39 -2.84 -2.94
N GLN A 56 20.23 -3.89 -3.02
CA GLN A 56 20.99 -4.36 -1.85
C GLN A 56 21.94 -3.28 -1.32
N LYS A 57 22.54 -2.47 -2.21
CA LYS A 57 23.38 -1.32 -1.83
C LYS A 57 22.59 -0.29 -1.03
N PHE A 58 21.41 0.12 -1.51
CA PHE A 58 20.58 1.11 -0.81
C PHE A 58 19.98 0.56 0.48
N LYS A 59 19.52 -0.69 0.48
CA LYS A 59 19.08 -1.41 1.69
C LYS A 59 20.15 -1.38 2.78
N LYS A 60 21.40 -1.71 2.45
CA LYS A 60 22.51 -1.64 3.42
C LYS A 60 22.69 -0.21 3.96
N LYS A 61 22.70 0.80 3.08
CA LYS A 61 22.83 2.22 3.47
C LYS A 61 21.76 2.64 4.48
N TYR A 62 20.49 2.42 4.20
CA TYR A 62 19.40 2.86 5.08
C TYR A 62 19.22 1.98 6.33
N ASN A 63 19.66 0.72 6.29
CA ASN A 63 19.73 -0.12 7.48
C ASN A 63 20.83 0.35 8.45
N VAL A 64 21.99 0.75 7.94
CA VAL A 64 23.05 1.36 8.76
C VAL A 64 22.53 2.65 9.41
N LEU A 65 21.83 3.50 8.66
CA LEU A 65 21.20 4.70 9.23
C LEU A 65 20.20 4.35 10.34
N ASN A 66 19.37 3.32 10.15
CA ASN A 66 18.45 2.86 11.19
C ASN A 66 19.17 2.42 12.46
N VAL A 67 20.25 1.64 12.35
CA VAL A 67 21.00 1.16 13.52
C VAL A 67 21.67 2.31 14.25
N ILE A 68 22.21 3.30 13.53
CA ILE A 68 22.94 4.42 14.12
C ILE A 68 21.98 5.46 14.70
N LEU A 69 20.86 5.77 14.05
CA LEU A 69 19.99 6.90 14.42
C LEU A 69 18.67 6.48 15.07
N GLY A 70 18.21 5.25 14.86
CA GLY A 70 16.89 4.80 15.31
C GLY A 70 16.75 4.50 16.81
N PRO A 71 17.72 3.83 17.47
CA PRO A 71 17.54 3.33 18.84
C PRO A 71 17.42 4.40 19.92
N TRP A 72 17.81 5.64 19.66
CA TRP A 72 17.86 6.74 20.63
C TRP A 72 16.50 7.22 21.15
N PHE A 73 15.40 6.56 20.80
CA PHE A 73 14.09 6.82 21.39
C PHE A 73 13.88 5.96 22.63
N ILE A 74 13.79 6.58 23.81
CA ILE A 74 13.91 5.90 25.11
C ILE A 74 12.78 4.89 25.37
N PHE A 75 11.55 5.17 24.92
CA PHE A 75 10.41 4.30 25.23
C PHE A 75 10.35 3.01 24.41
N LYS A 76 10.59 3.09 23.09
CA LYS A 76 10.44 1.95 22.15
C LYS A 76 11.39 1.98 20.95
N GLY A 77 12.51 2.71 21.05
CA GLY A 77 13.43 2.96 19.93
C GLY A 77 13.89 1.71 19.21
N PRO A 78 14.44 0.69 19.92
CA PRO A 78 14.86 -0.55 19.29
C PRO A 78 13.73 -1.29 18.53
N PHE A 79 12.53 -1.38 19.13
CA PHE A 79 11.38 -2.03 18.49
C PHE A 79 10.92 -1.30 17.22
N LEU A 80 10.81 0.03 17.29
CA LEU A 80 10.39 0.86 16.16
C LEU A 80 11.44 0.86 15.03
N THR A 81 12.72 0.79 15.38
CA THR A 81 13.85 0.66 14.46
C THR A 81 13.83 -0.69 13.75
N TYR A 82 13.52 -1.77 14.47
CA TYR A 82 13.39 -3.11 13.90
C TYR A 82 12.27 -3.17 12.84
N ASN A 83 11.15 -2.49 13.06
CA ASN A 83 10.08 -2.42 12.07
C ASN A 83 10.53 -1.73 10.77
N ALA A 84 11.28 -0.62 10.86
CA ALA A 84 11.84 0.05 9.69
C ALA A 84 12.87 -0.83 8.96
N TYR A 85 13.73 -1.53 9.73
CA TYR A 85 14.66 -2.51 9.19
C TYR A 85 13.95 -3.64 8.43
N LYS A 86 12.84 -4.16 8.97
CA LYS A 86 12.05 -5.24 8.33
C LYS A 86 11.53 -4.82 6.96
N VAL A 87 11.00 -3.61 6.83
CA VAL A 87 10.52 -3.04 5.54
C VAL A 87 11.66 -2.93 4.52
N ASN A 88 12.81 -2.43 4.95
CA ASN A 88 13.97 -2.37 4.07
C ASN A 88 14.48 -3.77 3.70
N LYS A 89 14.39 -4.74 4.64
CA LYS A 89 14.84 -6.10 4.41
C LYS A 89 14.04 -6.80 3.31
N SER A 90 12.75 -6.50 3.19
CA SER A 90 11.87 -6.98 2.10
C SER A 90 12.06 -6.23 0.77
N GLY A 91 13.04 -5.35 0.66
CA GLY A 91 13.37 -4.65 -0.59
C GLY A 91 12.91 -3.20 -0.65
N GLY A 92 12.36 -2.65 0.44
CA GLY A 92 11.79 -1.29 0.48
C GLY A 92 10.33 -1.25 0.05
N ILE A 93 9.81 -0.04 -0.12
CA ILE A 93 8.44 0.21 -0.59
C ILE A 93 8.51 0.55 -2.07
N ASP A 94 7.88 -0.27 -2.91
CA ASP A 94 7.76 0.00 -4.34
C ASP A 94 6.73 1.11 -4.58
N VAL A 95 7.18 2.23 -5.14
CA VAL A 95 6.36 3.41 -5.47
C VAL A 95 6.38 3.69 -6.97
N THR A 96 6.79 2.72 -7.80
CA THR A 96 6.97 2.91 -9.25
C THR A 96 5.72 3.43 -9.91
N LYS A 97 4.57 2.84 -9.62
CA LYS A 97 3.30 3.24 -10.22
C LYS A 97 2.85 4.62 -9.73
N ASP A 98 3.06 4.93 -8.45
CA ASP A 98 2.75 6.26 -7.91
C ASP A 98 3.61 7.32 -8.60
N VAL A 99 4.92 7.07 -8.75
CA VAL A 99 5.83 7.99 -9.44
C VAL A 99 5.41 8.15 -10.89
N LEU A 100 5.27 7.07 -11.66
CA LEU A 100 4.95 7.14 -13.09
C LEU A 100 3.58 7.78 -13.39
N ALA A 101 2.59 7.60 -12.51
CA ALA A 101 1.28 8.21 -12.67
C ALA A 101 1.29 9.73 -12.49
N ASN A 102 2.30 10.29 -11.81
CA ASN A 102 2.40 11.71 -11.50
C ASN A 102 3.57 12.41 -12.18
N LEU A 103 4.53 11.67 -12.72
CA LEU A 103 5.78 12.20 -13.24
C LEU A 103 5.58 12.86 -14.60
N THR A 104 5.99 14.12 -14.70
CA THR A 104 6.10 14.87 -15.96
C THR A 104 7.57 15.02 -16.38
N GLU A 105 7.82 15.40 -17.63
CA GLU A 105 9.17 15.68 -18.15
C GLU A 105 9.91 16.75 -17.33
N GLU A 106 9.21 17.83 -16.97
CA GLU A 106 9.79 18.91 -16.16
C GLU A 106 10.19 18.41 -14.76
N GLN A 107 9.32 17.63 -14.13
CA GLN A 107 9.58 17.01 -12.83
C GLN A 107 10.75 16.02 -12.87
N LEU A 108 10.87 15.24 -13.94
CA LEU A 108 12.00 14.34 -14.15
C LEU A 108 13.31 15.12 -14.26
N LYS A 109 13.34 16.21 -15.05
CA LYS A 109 14.50 17.11 -15.16
C LYS A 109 14.88 17.73 -13.82
N ASN A 110 13.89 18.16 -13.05
CA ASN A 110 14.07 18.74 -11.71
C ASN A 110 14.37 17.68 -10.64
N LYS A 111 14.30 16.38 -10.96
CA LYS A 111 14.48 15.25 -10.04
C LYS A 111 13.56 15.32 -8.83
N GLU A 112 12.32 15.75 -9.03
CA GLU A 112 11.31 15.84 -7.99
C GLU A 112 9.94 15.48 -8.54
N VAL A 113 9.14 14.71 -7.79
CA VAL A 113 7.77 14.35 -8.17
C VAL A 113 6.81 14.69 -7.05
N ASN A 114 5.72 15.35 -7.41
CA ASN A 114 4.59 15.60 -6.52
C ASN A 114 3.53 14.51 -6.77
N ILE A 115 3.43 13.56 -5.85
CA ILE A 115 2.41 12.51 -5.88
C ILE A 115 1.07 13.14 -5.51
N LYS A 116 0.21 13.35 -6.51
CA LYS A 116 -1.20 13.73 -6.38
C LYS A 116 -2.10 12.51 -6.46
N ILE A 117 -1.80 11.60 -7.38
CA ILE A 117 -2.50 10.36 -7.62
C ILE A 117 -1.76 9.24 -6.88
N ILE A 118 -2.38 8.68 -5.85
CA ILE A 118 -1.87 7.49 -5.18
C ILE A 118 -2.45 6.27 -5.91
N HIS A 119 -1.57 5.46 -6.49
CA HIS A 119 -1.92 4.23 -7.17
C HIS A 119 -2.14 3.11 -6.14
N ASN A 120 -1.22 2.97 -5.16
CA ASN A 120 -1.34 1.99 -4.07
C ASN A 120 -2.26 2.50 -2.95
N ILE A 121 -3.56 2.28 -3.11
CA ILE A 121 -4.58 2.71 -2.14
C ILE A 121 -5.02 1.57 -1.21
N PHE A 122 -4.62 0.34 -1.52
CA PHE A 122 -4.95 -0.86 -0.78
C PHE A 122 -3.72 -1.61 -0.28
N GLN A 123 -3.87 -2.29 0.84
CA GLN A 123 -2.93 -3.25 1.41
C GLN A 123 -3.63 -4.59 1.61
N LYS A 124 -2.89 -5.70 1.43
CA LYS A 124 -3.41 -7.04 1.74
C LYS A 124 -3.84 -7.17 3.20
N VAL A 125 -4.94 -7.88 3.41
CA VAL A 125 -5.48 -8.13 4.75
C VAL A 125 -4.56 -9.12 5.47
N ASN A 126 -4.36 -8.95 6.77
CA ASN A 126 -3.58 -9.92 7.54
C ASN A 126 -4.30 -11.29 7.59
N LYS A 127 -3.55 -12.36 7.89
CA LYS A 127 -4.06 -13.74 7.82
C LYS A 127 -5.27 -14.01 8.73
N LEU A 128 -5.31 -13.42 9.92
CA LEU A 128 -6.38 -13.64 10.89
C LEU A 128 -7.66 -12.96 10.44
N ASP A 129 -7.55 -11.68 10.05
CA ASP A 129 -8.69 -10.90 9.59
C ASP A 129 -9.23 -11.42 8.26
N LYS A 130 -8.35 -11.87 7.34
CA LYS A 130 -8.76 -12.57 6.11
C LYS A 130 -9.62 -13.79 6.44
N LYS A 131 -9.21 -14.63 7.40
CA LYS A 131 -9.98 -15.81 7.84
C LYS A 131 -11.34 -15.43 8.42
N SER A 132 -11.39 -14.36 9.22
CA SER A 132 -12.64 -13.84 9.80
C SER A 132 -13.58 -13.30 8.72
N ILE A 133 -13.07 -12.53 7.76
CA ILE A 133 -13.86 -12.02 6.62
C ILE A 133 -14.37 -13.19 5.78
N THR A 134 -13.53 -14.16 5.41
CA THR A 134 -13.98 -15.35 4.65
C THR A 134 -15.10 -16.09 5.36
N LYS A 135 -15.03 -16.25 6.70
CA LYS A 135 -16.12 -16.88 7.47
C LYS A 135 -17.41 -16.06 7.43
N ALA A 136 -17.32 -14.74 7.56
CA ALA A 136 -18.47 -13.84 7.49
C ALA A 136 -19.13 -13.89 6.11
N ILE A 137 -18.33 -13.84 5.03
CA ILE A 137 -18.83 -13.88 3.65
C ILE A 137 -19.52 -15.21 3.35
N ARG A 138 -18.97 -16.35 3.80
CA ARG A 138 -19.59 -17.68 3.64
C ARG A 138 -20.95 -17.83 4.33
N LYS A 139 -21.25 -17.03 5.35
CA LYS A 139 -22.57 -16.99 6.01
C LYS A 139 -23.59 -16.12 5.28
N THR A 140 -23.18 -15.43 4.22
CA THR A 140 -24.08 -14.57 3.44
C THR A 140 -25.09 -15.44 2.71
N ASN A 141 -26.35 -15.02 2.73
CA ASN A 141 -27.42 -15.77 2.09
C ASN A 141 -27.34 -15.49 0.58
N LEU A 142 -27.03 -16.53 -0.20
CA LEU A 142 -26.85 -16.40 -1.65
C LEU A 142 -28.12 -16.00 -2.40
N ASN A 143 -29.30 -16.20 -1.80
CA ASN A 143 -30.56 -15.71 -2.37
C ASN A 143 -30.67 -14.18 -2.26
N LEU A 144 -30.09 -13.59 -1.21
CA LEU A 144 -30.07 -12.14 -1.00
C LEU A 144 -28.88 -11.48 -1.72
N VAL A 145 -27.72 -12.15 -1.70
CA VAL A 145 -26.49 -11.68 -2.33
C VAL A 145 -25.86 -12.84 -3.08
N PRO A 146 -26.14 -13.01 -4.39
CA PRO A 146 -25.62 -14.12 -5.18
C PRO A 146 -24.16 -13.88 -5.55
N ILE A 147 -23.27 -14.04 -4.56
CA ILE A 147 -21.83 -13.79 -4.67
C ILE A 147 -21.21 -14.81 -5.63
N LYS A 148 -20.53 -14.30 -6.66
CA LYS A 148 -19.67 -15.05 -7.58
C LYS A 148 -18.23 -15.04 -7.10
N ASN A 149 -17.65 -13.85 -6.92
CA ASN A 149 -16.29 -13.64 -6.42
C ASN A 149 -16.27 -12.55 -5.34
N THR A 150 -15.32 -12.63 -4.42
CA THR A 150 -15.11 -11.59 -3.40
C THR A 150 -13.63 -11.21 -3.31
N TYR A 151 -13.39 -9.90 -3.31
CA TYR A 151 -12.07 -9.30 -3.20
C TYR A 151 -12.01 -8.46 -1.93
N VAL A 152 -10.92 -8.60 -1.17
CA VAL A 152 -10.77 -7.94 0.13
C VAL A 152 -9.43 -7.26 0.26
N ALA A 153 -9.43 -6.05 0.81
CA ALA A 153 -8.22 -5.32 1.14
C ALA A 153 -8.44 -4.38 2.33
N LEU A 154 -7.34 -3.88 2.89
CA LEU A 154 -7.34 -2.74 3.79
C LEU A 154 -7.08 -1.48 2.98
N PHE A 155 -8.00 -0.52 2.98
CA PHE A 155 -7.79 0.77 2.34
C PHE A 155 -6.92 1.66 3.23
N ILE A 156 -5.77 2.06 2.70
CA ILE A 156 -4.72 2.76 3.45
C ILE A 156 -4.59 4.23 3.04
N ASN A 157 -5.21 4.65 1.93
CA ASN A 157 -5.17 6.02 1.45
C ASN A 157 -6.23 6.90 2.13
N VAL A 158 -6.15 7.00 3.46
CA VAL A 158 -7.06 7.80 4.29
C VAL A 158 -6.40 9.12 4.71
N ASP A 159 -7.21 10.13 5.01
CA ASP A 159 -6.72 11.42 5.52
C ASP A 159 -5.90 11.24 6.80
N GLU A 160 -5.09 12.25 7.12
CA GLU A 160 -4.32 12.30 8.35
C GLU A 160 -5.26 12.09 9.57
N TYR A 161 -4.86 11.20 10.49
CA TYR A 161 -5.63 10.79 11.68
C TYR A 161 -6.87 9.91 11.45
N LYS A 162 -7.25 9.60 10.21
CA LYS A 162 -8.25 8.56 9.94
C LYS A 162 -7.63 7.17 10.00
N LYS A 163 -8.41 6.18 10.44
CA LYS A 163 -7.97 4.79 10.49
C LYS A 163 -8.21 4.13 9.13
N PRO A 164 -7.27 3.27 8.66
CA PRO A 164 -7.54 2.36 7.55
C PRO A 164 -8.79 1.52 7.82
N TYR A 165 -9.54 1.21 6.78
CA TYR A 165 -10.78 0.44 6.87
C TYR A 165 -10.80 -0.70 5.85
N TYR A 166 -11.62 -1.71 6.10
CA TYR A 166 -11.72 -2.87 5.20
C TYR A 166 -12.60 -2.55 4.00
N VAL A 167 -12.16 -2.99 2.84
CA VAL A 167 -12.90 -2.85 1.59
C VAL A 167 -13.18 -4.24 1.04
N ILE A 168 -14.45 -4.47 0.73
CA ILE A 168 -14.99 -5.74 0.26
C ILE A 168 -15.72 -5.47 -1.06
N GLY A 169 -15.08 -5.86 -2.16
CA GLY A 169 -15.66 -5.82 -3.49
C GLY A 169 -16.28 -7.16 -3.81
N ILE A 170 -17.53 -7.17 -4.26
CA ILE A 170 -18.27 -8.39 -4.58
C ILE A 170 -18.66 -8.37 -6.05
N GLU A 171 -18.35 -9.47 -6.74
CA GLU A 171 -18.92 -9.79 -8.05
C GLU A 171 -20.18 -10.61 -7.83
N LEU A 172 -21.29 -10.24 -8.46
CA LEU A 172 -22.57 -10.94 -8.36
C LEU A 172 -22.84 -11.79 -9.60
N TYR A 173 -23.51 -12.93 -9.44
CA TYR A 173 -24.02 -13.72 -10.57
C TYR A 173 -25.15 -13.03 -11.35
N LYS A 174 -25.82 -12.07 -10.72
CA LYS A 174 -26.96 -11.33 -11.28
C LYS A 174 -26.72 -9.83 -11.13
N GLN A 175 -27.16 -9.05 -12.12
CA GLN A 175 -27.17 -7.59 -12.02
C GLN A 175 -28.30 -7.15 -11.09
N ILE A 176 -28.06 -7.26 -9.79
CA ILE A 176 -28.96 -6.77 -8.73
C ILE A 176 -28.20 -5.82 -7.81
N GLU A 177 -28.96 -4.99 -7.09
CA GLU A 177 -28.38 -4.18 -6.02
C GLU A 177 -27.88 -5.08 -4.89
N ILE A 178 -26.69 -4.77 -4.39
CA ILE A 178 -26.05 -5.55 -3.34
C ILE A 178 -26.65 -5.20 -1.98
N ASP A 179 -27.11 -6.22 -1.23
CA ASP A 179 -27.53 -6.04 0.17
C ASP A 179 -26.31 -5.88 1.09
N LYS A 180 -25.81 -4.64 1.16
CA LYS A 180 -24.68 -4.23 2.01
C LYS A 180 -24.98 -4.46 3.50
N LYS A 181 -26.24 -4.40 3.92
CA LYS A 181 -26.66 -4.52 5.33
C LYS A 181 -26.53 -5.97 5.81
N HIS A 182 -26.96 -6.93 4.99
CA HIS A 182 -26.84 -8.35 5.31
C HIS A 182 -25.37 -8.76 5.49
N ILE A 183 -24.51 -8.36 4.55
CA ILE A 183 -23.07 -8.63 4.61
C ILE A 183 -22.44 -7.98 5.85
N LYS A 184 -22.75 -6.71 6.11
CA LYS A 184 -22.23 -5.98 7.29
C LYS A 184 -22.66 -6.65 8.60
N THR A 185 -23.89 -7.15 8.67
CA THR A 185 -24.39 -7.89 9.84
C THR A 185 -23.55 -9.15 10.11
N ASN A 186 -23.21 -9.90 9.06
CA ASN A 186 -22.34 -11.07 9.20
C ASN A 186 -20.91 -10.70 9.63
N LEU A 187 -20.34 -9.62 9.09
CA LEU A 187 -19.01 -9.15 9.46
C LEU A 187 -18.93 -8.74 10.94
N ASN A 188 -19.96 -8.05 11.44
CA ASN A 188 -20.03 -7.61 12.84
C ASN A 188 -20.08 -8.77 13.86
N GLN A 189 -20.29 -10.02 13.43
CA GLN A 189 -20.17 -11.20 14.30
C GLN A 189 -18.70 -11.54 14.63
N TYR A 190 -17.76 -11.09 13.79
CA TYR A 190 -16.34 -11.44 13.89
C TYR A 190 -15.45 -10.24 14.21
N PHE A 191 -15.96 -9.02 14.05
CA PHE A 191 -15.22 -7.78 14.23
C PHE A 191 -15.92 -6.86 15.22
N TYR A 192 -15.13 -6.06 15.94
CA TYR A 192 -15.67 -5.04 16.84
C TYR A 192 -16.50 -3.99 16.08
N LYS A 193 -17.49 -3.40 16.75
CA LYS A 193 -18.41 -2.41 16.17
C LYS A 193 -17.74 -1.18 15.54
N HIS A 194 -16.53 -0.82 15.99
CA HIS A 194 -15.78 0.33 15.49
C HIS A 194 -14.95 0.02 14.23
N VAL A 195 -14.93 -1.23 13.78
CA VAL A 195 -14.26 -1.61 12.53
C VAL A 195 -15.15 -1.18 11.37
N GLU A 196 -14.57 -0.39 10.48
CA GLU A 196 -15.27 0.14 9.32
C GLU A 196 -15.09 -0.77 8.10
N PHE A 197 -16.19 -0.95 7.36
CA PHE A 197 -16.26 -1.75 6.14
C PHE A 197 -16.91 -0.93 5.03
N LYS A 198 -16.23 -0.82 3.88
CA LYS A 198 -16.82 -0.38 2.63
C LYS A 198 -17.14 -1.61 1.79
N ILE A 199 -18.42 -1.79 1.46
CA ILE A 199 -18.92 -2.92 0.68
C ILE A 199 -19.52 -2.36 -0.61
N PHE A 200 -19.14 -2.91 -1.76
CA PHE A 200 -19.64 -2.45 -3.06
C PHE A 200 -19.63 -3.58 -4.08
N ASN A 201 -20.48 -3.46 -5.11
CA ASN A 201 -20.39 -4.31 -6.29
C ASN A 201 -19.23 -3.83 -7.17
N ILE A 202 -18.36 -4.74 -7.62
CA ILE A 202 -17.19 -4.38 -8.43
C ILE A 202 -17.54 -3.68 -9.76
N ASN A 203 -18.79 -3.81 -10.21
CA ASN A 203 -19.28 -3.14 -11.41
C ASN A 203 -19.73 -1.68 -11.17
N GLU A 204 -19.79 -1.21 -9.91
CA GLU A 204 -20.18 0.18 -9.57
C GLU A 204 -19.07 1.19 -9.93
N ASP A 205 -17.80 0.82 -9.74
CA ASP A 205 -16.63 1.68 -9.96
C ASP A 205 -15.47 0.82 -10.47
N ILE A 206 -15.30 0.81 -11.79
CA ILE A 206 -14.37 -0.09 -12.49
C ILE A 206 -12.92 0.23 -12.11
N ASP A 207 -12.55 1.50 -11.99
CA ASP A 207 -11.17 1.89 -11.66
C ASP A 207 -10.82 1.52 -10.22
N TYR A 208 -11.74 1.75 -9.28
CA TYR A 208 -11.57 1.36 -7.89
C TYR A 208 -11.57 -0.17 -7.72
N ALA A 209 -12.42 -0.87 -8.46
CA ALA A 209 -12.45 -2.33 -8.49
C ALA A 209 -11.18 -2.94 -9.06
N ASN A 210 -10.66 -2.42 -10.17
CA ASN A 210 -9.41 -2.89 -10.77
C ASN A 210 -8.23 -2.77 -9.78
N LYS A 211 -8.14 -1.65 -9.06
CA LYS A 211 -7.14 -1.47 -7.99
C LYS A 211 -7.33 -2.48 -6.86
N LEU A 212 -8.57 -2.76 -6.45
CA LEU A 212 -8.86 -3.75 -5.41
C LEU A 212 -8.48 -5.18 -5.84
N ILE A 213 -8.82 -5.56 -7.07
CA ILE A 213 -8.51 -6.88 -7.63
C ILE A 213 -6.99 -7.06 -7.75
N GLU A 214 -6.28 -6.02 -8.18
CA GLU A 214 -4.82 -6.06 -8.33
C GLU A 214 -4.08 -6.09 -6.98
N GLN A 215 -4.49 -5.26 -6.02
CA GLN A 215 -3.73 -5.03 -4.78
C GLN A 215 -4.22 -5.88 -3.60
N GLY A 216 -5.47 -6.36 -3.66
CA GLY A 216 -6.13 -7.08 -2.59
C GLY A 216 -5.92 -8.59 -2.64
N ASP A 217 -6.83 -9.29 -1.96
CA ASP A 217 -6.91 -10.74 -1.90
C ASP A 217 -8.26 -11.21 -2.45
N SER A 218 -8.25 -12.15 -3.39
CA SER A 218 -9.45 -12.95 -3.70
C SER A 218 -9.67 -13.99 -2.61
N ILE A 219 -10.92 -14.19 -2.19
CA ILE A 219 -11.33 -15.14 -1.13
C ILE A 219 -12.53 -16.00 -1.49
#